data_AF-A0A656GNJ1-F1
#
_entry.id   AF-A0A656GNJ1-F1
#
_cell.length_a   1.000
_cell.length_b   1.000
_cell.length_c   1.000
_cell.angle_alpha   90.00
_cell.angle_beta   90.00
_cell.angle_gamma   90.00
#
_symmetry.space_group_name_H-M   'P 1'
#
loop_
_entity.id
_entity.type
_entity.pdbx_description
1 polymer ?
#
loop_
_entity_poly.entity_id
_entity_poly.type
_entity_poly.pdbx_seq_one_letter_code
_entity_poly.pdbx_strand_id
1 'polypeptide(L)'
;PESALKTDKPLPPPLSEEERIARLEAHVVTPVSTTDRVFEIKRQVAALDGEELPDFKANALVSIPVQAGGLHPISDVWYIERIMDQPDELRQVIAQLAHEIATTAGLNRDTVARVPGGLGFICHEPPVDLELTELANNTLTLLQAISGVYAIALNRQTPEAPLDVAEFQFTAALGQLLLGSPRYEDREAVLAGRLDDACIVKLFRLIRLGRRLVELEAMNVDGQYTS
;
A
#
# COMPACT_ATOMS: atom_id res chain seq x y z
N PRO A 1 15.16 -32.82 -8.94
CA PRO A 1 14.62 -33.31 -7.66
C PRO A 1 14.10 -32.12 -6.84
N GLU A 2 12.84 -31.77 -7.06
CA GLU A 2 12.15 -30.68 -6.37
C GLU A 2 11.76 -31.13 -4.96
N SER A 3 12.36 -30.50 -3.96
CA SER A 3 11.94 -30.61 -2.56
C SER A 3 10.82 -29.60 -2.30
N ALA A 4 9.58 -29.97 -2.63
CA ALA A 4 8.41 -29.23 -2.19
C ALA A 4 8.27 -29.39 -0.66
N LEU A 5 8.56 -28.33 0.08
CA LEU A 5 8.19 -28.20 1.48
C LEU A 5 6.65 -28.29 1.57
N LYS A 6 6.14 -29.46 1.98
CA LYS A 6 4.75 -29.62 2.38
C LYS A 6 4.57 -28.91 3.71
N THR A 7 3.98 -27.73 3.68
CA THR A 7 3.47 -27.05 4.86
C THR A 7 2.21 -27.78 5.31
N ASP A 8 2.33 -28.57 6.37
CA ASP A 8 1.26 -29.37 7.00
C ASP A 8 0.30 -28.49 7.84
N LYS A 9 0.02 -27.26 7.38
CA LYS A 9 -0.96 -26.39 7.99
C LYS A 9 -2.32 -26.74 7.40
N PRO A 10 -3.32 -27.14 8.21
CA PRO A 10 -4.66 -27.40 7.70
C PRO A 10 -5.17 -26.16 6.98
N LEU A 11 -5.72 -26.36 5.79
CA LEU A 11 -6.39 -25.29 5.03
C LEU A 11 -7.43 -24.64 5.95
N PRO A 12 -7.50 -23.30 5.99
CA PRO A 12 -8.52 -22.62 6.77
C PRO A 12 -9.91 -23.11 6.32
N PRO A 13 -10.87 -23.28 7.24
CA PRO A 13 -12.21 -23.71 6.90
C PRO A 13 -12.85 -22.75 5.89
N PRO A 14 -13.77 -23.25 5.03
CA PRO A 14 -14.51 -22.40 4.12
C PRO A 14 -15.26 -21.31 4.90
N LEU A 15 -15.37 -20.12 4.30
CA LEU A 15 -16.03 -18.97 4.92
C LEU A 15 -17.47 -19.33 5.31
N SER A 16 -17.88 -18.97 6.53
CA SER A 16 -19.31 -19.01 6.90
C SER A 16 -20.09 -17.95 6.12
N GLU A 17 -21.42 -18.07 6.05
CA GLU A 17 -22.25 -17.09 5.35
C GLU A 17 -22.16 -15.71 6.00
N GLU A 18 -22.08 -15.66 7.33
CA GLU A 18 -21.87 -14.43 8.10
C GLU A 18 -20.52 -13.78 7.75
N GLU A 19 -19.45 -14.59 7.63
CA GLU A 19 -18.13 -14.10 7.23
C GLU A 19 -18.11 -13.60 5.78
N ARG A 20 -18.89 -14.22 4.88
CA ARG A 20 -19.05 -13.76 3.50
C ARG A 20 -19.77 -12.42 3.43
N ILE A 21 -20.86 -12.26 4.18
CA ILE A 21 -21.62 -11.00 4.25
C ILE A 21 -20.73 -9.89 4.84
N ALA A 22 -20.07 -10.15 5.97
CA ALA A 22 -19.16 -9.19 6.59
C ALA A 22 -18.03 -8.76 5.62
N ARG A 23 -17.54 -9.71 4.81
CA ARG A 23 -16.53 -9.43 3.79
C ARG A 23 -17.05 -8.57 2.65
N LEU A 24 -18.27 -8.82 2.17
CA LEU A 24 -18.93 -7.99 1.17
C LEU A 24 -19.10 -6.57 1.69
N GLU A 25 -19.60 -6.41 2.91
CA GLU A 25 -19.76 -5.10 3.56
C GLU A 25 -18.43 -4.37 3.72
N ALA A 26 -17.35 -5.07 4.10
CA ALA A 26 -16.02 -4.49 4.21
C ALA A 26 -15.42 -3.98 2.88
N HIS A 27 -15.96 -4.41 1.73
CA HIS A 27 -15.57 -3.90 0.40
C HIS A 27 -16.47 -2.74 -0.07
N VAL A 28 -17.53 -2.42 0.66
CA VAL A 28 -18.36 -1.24 0.39
C VAL A 28 -17.75 -0.03 1.10
N VAL A 29 -16.96 0.76 0.37
CA VAL A 29 -16.36 2.00 0.91
C VAL A 29 -17.42 3.06 1.18
N THR A 30 -18.34 3.25 0.23
CA THR A 30 -19.56 4.04 0.40
C THR A 30 -20.72 3.32 -0.29
N PRO A 31 -21.92 3.29 0.32
CA PRO A 31 -23.08 2.71 -0.32
C PRO A 31 -23.40 3.45 -1.62
N VAL A 32 -23.63 2.70 -2.70
CA VAL A 32 -24.09 3.30 -3.95
C VAL A 32 -25.56 3.64 -3.82
N SER A 33 -25.95 4.90 -4.07
CA SER A 33 -27.35 5.35 -3.99
C SER A 33 -28.20 4.92 -5.18
N THR A 34 -27.59 4.34 -6.22
CA THR A 34 -28.30 3.84 -7.40
C THR A 34 -29.00 2.52 -7.11
N THR A 35 -30.24 2.40 -7.58
CA THR A 35 -31.06 1.20 -7.41
C THR A 35 -30.60 0.06 -8.33
N ASP A 36 -30.95 -1.17 -7.97
CA ASP A 36 -30.66 -2.38 -8.77
C ASP A 36 -31.13 -2.23 -10.23
N ARG A 37 -32.26 -1.56 -10.45
CA ARG A 37 -32.81 -1.28 -11.78
C ARG A 37 -31.87 -0.40 -12.63
N VAL A 38 -31.19 0.57 -12.03
CA VAL A 38 -30.22 1.42 -12.74
C VAL A 38 -29.00 0.60 -13.15
N PHE A 39 -28.54 -0.33 -12.30
CA PHE A 39 -27.46 -1.26 -12.63
C PHE A 39 -27.86 -2.23 -13.75
N GLU A 40 -29.07 -2.76 -13.71
CA GLU A 40 -29.61 -3.65 -14.76
C GLU A 40 -29.63 -2.94 -16.12
N ILE A 41 -30.10 -1.69 -16.16
CA ILE A 41 -30.12 -0.88 -17.38
C ILE A 41 -28.70 -0.62 -17.88
N LYS A 42 -27.76 -0.25 -17.00
CA LYS A 42 -26.34 -0.06 -17.39
C LYS A 42 -25.75 -1.33 -18.00
N ARG A 43 -26.02 -2.50 -17.39
CA ARG A 43 -25.53 -3.80 -17.88
C ARG A 43 -26.14 -4.13 -19.25
N GLN A 44 -27.44 -3.88 -19.43
CA GLN A 44 -28.11 -4.08 -20.72
C GLN A 44 -27.55 -3.16 -21.81
N VAL A 45 -27.30 -1.89 -21.49
CA VAL A 45 -26.70 -0.94 -22.45
C VAL A 45 -25.28 -1.37 -22.83
N ALA A 46 -24.42 -1.69 -21.87
CA ALA A 46 -23.05 -2.15 -22.14
C ALA A 46 -23.03 -3.43 -22.99
N ALA A 47 -23.94 -4.37 -22.72
CA ALA A 47 -24.05 -5.61 -23.48
C ALA A 47 -24.42 -5.40 -24.95
N LEU A 48 -25.12 -4.31 -25.30
CA LEU A 48 -25.41 -3.96 -26.70
C LEU A 48 -24.14 -3.55 -27.46
N ASP A 49 -23.16 -2.97 -26.75
CA ASP A 49 -21.84 -2.59 -27.29
C ASP A 49 -20.82 -3.75 -27.16
N GLY A 50 -21.26 -4.93 -26.70
CA GLY A 50 -20.41 -6.11 -26.51
C GLY A 50 -19.55 -6.07 -25.25
N GLU A 51 -19.80 -5.14 -24.33
CA GLU A 51 -19.11 -5.03 -23.04
C GLU A 51 -19.88 -5.75 -21.92
N GLU A 52 -19.18 -6.55 -21.12
CA GLU A 52 -19.73 -7.17 -19.92
C GLU A 52 -19.24 -6.43 -18.66
N LEU A 53 -20.18 -5.79 -17.96
CA LEU A 53 -19.84 -5.05 -16.74
C LEU A 53 -19.56 -6.02 -15.56
N PRO A 54 -18.54 -5.73 -14.72
CA PRO A 54 -18.22 -6.56 -13.55
C PRO A 54 -19.37 -6.62 -12.53
N ASP A 55 -19.67 -7.82 -12.00
CA ASP A 55 -20.59 -8.00 -10.88
C ASP A 55 -19.86 -7.73 -9.55
N PHE A 56 -20.25 -6.65 -8.86
CA PHE A 56 -19.70 -6.30 -7.56
C PHE A 56 -19.87 -7.40 -6.51
N LYS A 57 -21.01 -8.10 -6.44
CA LYS A 57 -21.23 -9.12 -5.38
C LYS A 57 -20.37 -10.35 -5.62
N ALA A 58 -20.17 -10.74 -6.88
CA ALA A 58 -19.28 -11.82 -7.25
C ALA A 58 -17.81 -11.43 -7.04
N ASN A 59 -17.42 -10.21 -7.45
CA ASN A 59 -16.03 -9.77 -7.46
C ASN A 59 -15.57 -9.17 -6.12
N ALA A 60 -16.44 -8.63 -5.27
CA ALA A 60 -16.04 -8.22 -3.91
C ALA A 60 -15.61 -9.42 -3.05
N LEU A 61 -16.06 -10.63 -3.43
CA LEU A 61 -15.62 -11.88 -2.83
C LEU A 61 -14.35 -12.43 -3.50
N VAL A 62 -13.98 -11.91 -4.67
CA VAL A 62 -12.86 -12.35 -5.51
C VAL A 62 -11.99 -11.14 -5.88
N SER A 63 -10.88 -10.97 -5.14
CA SER A 63 -9.72 -10.10 -5.40
C SER A 63 -9.63 -9.43 -6.78
N ILE A 64 -9.22 -8.16 -6.84
CA ILE A 64 -8.62 -7.59 -8.07
C ILE A 64 -7.32 -8.37 -8.32
N PRO A 65 -7.24 -9.26 -9.31
CA PRO A 65 -6.06 -10.09 -9.49
C PRO A 65 -4.94 -9.20 -10.04
N VAL A 66 -3.97 -8.90 -9.21
CA VAL A 66 -2.76 -8.17 -9.60
C VAL A 66 -1.58 -9.02 -9.20
N GLN A 67 -0.64 -9.23 -10.10
CA GLN A 67 0.58 -9.99 -9.81
C GLN A 67 1.78 -9.04 -9.81
N ALA A 68 2.28 -8.74 -8.62
CA ALA A 68 3.58 -8.10 -8.44
C ALA A 68 4.51 -9.10 -7.72
N GLY A 69 5.58 -9.50 -8.39
CA GLY A 69 6.59 -10.43 -7.83
C GLY A 69 7.48 -9.77 -6.77
N GLY A 70 8.27 -10.58 -6.08
CA GLY A 70 9.14 -10.13 -4.99
C GLY A 70 9.35 -11.25 -3.97
N LEU A 71 9.98 -10.94 -2.83
CA LEU A 71 10.07 -11.90 -1.73
C LEU A 71 8.68 -12.13 -1.12
N HIS A 72 7.83 -11.11 -1.15
CA HIS A 72 6.42 -11.22 -0.79
C HIS A 72 5.52 -10.88 -1.99
N PRO A 73 5.18 -11.86 -2.85
CA PRO A 73 4.33 -11.60 -4.01
C PRO A 73 2.97 -11.06 -3.56
N ILE A 74 2.45 -10.10 -4.32
CA ILE A 74 1.11 -9.55 -4.11
C ILE A 74 0.20 -10.20 -5.13
N SER A 75 -0.87 -10.81 -4.63
CA SER A 75 -1.99 -11.35 -5.41
C SER A 75 -3.25 -10.49 -5.28
N ASP A 76 -3.39 -9.75 -4.18
CA ASP A 76 -4.51 -8.86 -3.86
C ASP A 76 -3.99 -7.62 -3.10
N VAL A 77 -4.33 -6.43 -3.57
CA VAL A 77 -3.96 -5.16 -2.92
C VAL A 77 -4.80 -4.91 -1.65
N TRP A 78 -6.07 -5.29 -1.66
CA TRP A 78 -7.06 -4.93 -0.64
C TRP A 78 -7.30 -6.00 0.42
N TYR A 79 -7.37 -7.28 0.02
CA TYR A 79 -7.65 -8.38 0.94
C TYR A 79 -6.45 -8.70 1.84
N ILE A 80 -6.68 -8.78 3.15
CA ILE A 80 -5.69 -9.21 4.13
C ILE A 80 -6.06 -10.61 4.61
N GLU A 81 -5.17 -11.57 4.40
CA GLU A 81 -5.36 -12.94 4.85
C GLU A 81 -5.44 -13.01 6.37
N ARG A 82 -6.32 -13.87 6.91
CA ARG A 82 -6.53 -13.98 8.37
C ARG A 82 -5.26 -14.26 9.15
N ILE A 83 -4.37 -15.08 8.57
CA ILE A 83 -3.09 -15.43 9.20
C ILE A 83 -2.12 -14.25 9.26
N MET A 84 -2.27 -13.28 8.34
CA MET A 84 -1.47 -12.08 8.25
C MET A 84 -2.09 -10.92 9.03
N ASP A 85 -3.40 -10.97 9.33
CA ASP A 85 -4.16 -9.92 10.02
C ASP A 85 -3.87 -9.88 11.54
N GLN A 86 -2.59 -9.80 11.89
CA GLN A 86 -2.05 -9.66 13.24
C GLN A 86 -0.95 -8.59 13.23
N PRO A 87 -0.83 -7.73 14.27
CA PRO A 87 0.10 -6.60 14.23
C PRO A 87 1.54 -6.97 13.86
N ASP A 88 2.09 -8.03 14.44
CA ASP A 88 3.48 -8.44 14.20
C ASP A 88 3.70 -9.01 12.79
N GLU A 89 2.73 -9.74 12.24
CA GLU A 89 2.78 -10.26 10.87
C GLU A 89 2.64 -9.11 9.85
N LEU A 90 1.74 -8.17 10.11
CA LEU A 90 1.58 -6.97 9.27
C LEU A 90 2.88 -6.16 9.19
N ARG A 91 3.54 -5.90 10.33
CA ARG A 91 4.82 -5.17 10.37
C ARG A 91 5.91 -5.86 9.56
N GLN A 92 5.99 -7.19 9.62
CA GLN A 92 6.98 -7.95 8.85
C GLN A 92 6.78 -7.80 7.34
N VAL A 93 5.53 -7.84 6.87
CA VAL A 93 5.19 -7.69 5.45
C VAL A 93 5.39 -6.24 5.00
N ILE A 94 4.91 -5.26 5.78
CA ILE A 94 5.09 -3.83 5.48
C ILE A 94 6.58 -3.48 5.32
N ALA A 95 7.43 -3.92 6.24
CA ALA A 95 8.86 -3.66 6.18
C ALA A 95 9.52 -4.30 4.95
N GLN A 96 9.07 -5.50 4.55
CA GLN A 96 9.56 -6.16 3.35
C GLN A 96 9.15 -5.39 2.08
N LEU A 97 7.91 -4.93 2.00
CA LEU A 97 7.44 -4.11 0.88
C LEU A 97 8.22 -2.81 0.76
N ALA A 98 8.48 -2.13 1.89
CA ALA A 98 9.29 -0.91 1.92
C ALA A 98 10.71 -1.16 1.39
N HIS A 99 11.35 -2.26 1.83
CA HIS A 99 12.69 -2.64 1.36
C HIS A 99 12.72 -2.95 -0.15
N GLU A 100 11.69 -3.62 -0.67
CA GLU A 100 11.59 -3.92 -2.11
C GLU A 100 11.38 -2.65 -2.94
N ILE A 101 10.50 -1.74 -2.50
CA ILE A 101 10.29 -0.44 -3.16
C ILE A 101 11.61 0.35 -3.19
N ALA A 102 12.31 0.43 -2.05
CA ALA A 102 13.58 1.13 -1.95
C ALA A 102 14.64 0.54 -2.89
N THR A 103 14.80 -0.78 -2.89
CA THR A 103 15.78 -1.47 -3.73
C THR A 103 15.49 -1.25 -5.22
N THR A 104 14.23 -1.32 -5.65
CA THR A 104 13.86 -1.07 -7.05
C THR A 104 14.09 0.38 -7.45
N ALA A 105 13.91 1.34 -6.54
CA ALA A 105 14.22 2.75 -6.77
C ALA A 105 15.72 3.06 -6.81
N GLY A 106 16.59 2.08 -6.54
CA GLY A 106 18.05 2.21 -6.56
C GLY A 106 18.68 2.60 -5.23
N LEU A 107 17.95 2.48 -4.11
CA LEU A 107 18.52 2.65 -2.77
C LEU A 107 19.29 1.40 -2.34
N ASN A 108 20.25 1.59 -1.43
CA ASN A 108 21.01 0.48 -0.87
C ASN A 108 20.12 -0.42 -0.01
N ARG A 109 20.48 -1.70 0.10
CA ARG A 109 19.71 -2.70 0.86
C ARG A 109 19.62 -2.38 2.35
N ASP A 110 20.61 -1.68 2.90
CA ASP A 110 20.68 -1.25 4.29
C ASP A 110 19.90 0.05 4.57
N THR A 111 19.40 0.75 3.54
CA THR A 111 18.62 1.98 3.72
C THR A 111 17.33 1.74 4.50
N VAL A 112 16.68 0.58 4.33
CA VAL A 112 15.45 0.22 5.06
C VAL A 112 15.75 -0.84 6.09
N ALA A 113 15.58 -0.51 7.37
CA ALA A 113 15.78 -1.43 8.49
C ALA A 113 14.45 -1.81 9.15
N ARG A 114 14.33 -3.09 9.54
CA ARG A 114 13.18 -3.61 10.29
C ARG A 114 13.26 -3.16 11.75
N VAL A 115 12.13 -2.75 12.31
CA VAL A 115 11.98 -2.41 13.72
C VAL A 115 10.71 -3.02 14.29
N PRO A 116 10.61 -3.29 15.61
CA PRO A 116 9.43 -3.89 16.20
C PRO A 116 8.23 -2.92 16.33
N GLY A 117 8.45 -1.61 16.21
CA GLY A 117 7.44 -0.57 16.43
C GLY A 117 6.99 0.14 15.16
N GLY A 118 6.00 1.03 15.32
CA GLY A 118 5.42 1.77 14.19
C GLY A 118 4.91 0.82 13.11
N LEU A 119 5.19 1.16 11.84
CA LEU A 119 4.85 0.32 10.69
C LEU A 119 5.79 -0.87 10.47
N GLY A 120 6.78 -1.09 11.35
CA GLY A 120 7.72 -2.22 11.24
C GLY A 120 9.03 -1.91 10.53
N PHE A 121 9.24 -0.67 10.06
CA PHE A 121 10.48 -0.24 9.43
C PHE A 121 10.84 1.22 9.73
N ILE A 122 12.12 1.54 9.56
CA ILE A 122 12.66 2.90 9.48
C ILE A 122 13.57 3.01 8.27
N CYS A 123 13.81 4.24 7.81
CA CYS A 123 14.78 4.53 6.76
C CYS A 123 15.98 5.27 7.34
N HIS A 124 17.18 4.77 7.06
CA HIS A 124 18.43 5.42 7.43
C HIS A 124 18.80 6.51 6.43
N GLU A 125 19.44 7.57 6.95
CA GLU A 125 20.02 8.60 6.08
C GLU A 125 21.15 7.98 5.24
N PRO A 126 21.22 8.33 3.94
CA PRO A 126 22.31 7.91 3.09
C PRO A 126 23.64 8.53 3.58
N PRO A 127 24.80 7.91 3.30
CA PRO A 127 26.09 8.53 3.54
C PRO A 127 26.18 9.90 2.86
N VAL A 128 26.83 10.87 3.51
CA VAL A 128 26.90 12.28 3.04
C VAL A 128 27.48 12.41 1.62
N ASP A 129 28.39 11.52 1.25
CA ASP A 129 29.07 11.54 -0.06
C ASP A 129 28.34 10.70 -1.14
N LEU A 130 27.18 10.13 -0.83
CA LEU A 130 26.41 9.32 -1.77
C LEU A 130 25.48 10.21 -2.61
N GLU A 131 25.75 10.31 -3.90
CA GLU A 131 24.83 10.93 -4.85
C GLU A 131 23.68 9.97 -5.18
N LEU A 132 22.46 10.32 -4.72
CA LEU A 132 21.25 9.61 -5.08
C LEU A 132 20.64 10.17 -6.37
N THR A 133 20.03 9.29 -7.17
CA THR A 133 19.15 9.73 -8.26
C THR A 133 17.92 10.44 -7.70
N GLU A 134 17.26 11.29 -8.50
CA GLU A 134 16.00 11.92 -8.11
C GLU A 134 14.95 10.88 -7.67
N LEU A 135 14.85 9.76 -8.41
CA LEU A 135 13.94 8.67 -8.07
C LEU A 135 14.25 8.06 -6.70
N ALA A 136 15.52 7.75 -6.43
CA ALA A 136 15.96 7.18 -5.17
C ALA A 136 15.71 8.15 -4.00
N ASN A 137 16.07 9.42 -4.17
CA ASN A 137 15.87 10.46 -3.16
C ASN A 137 14.39 10.68 -2.84
N ASN A 138 13.55 10.84 -3.86
CA ASN A 138 12.11 11.04 -3.67
C ASN A 138 11.42 9.82 -3.05
N THR A 139 11.87 8.62 -3.41
CA THR A 139 11.39 7.37 -2.81
C THR A 139 11.79 7.27 -1.33
N LEU A 140 13.02 7.63 -0.98
CA LEU A 140 13.48 7.66 0.41
C LEU A 140 12.63 8.61 1.24
N THR A 141 12.43 9.84 0.77
CA THR A 141 11.60 10.85 1.46
C THR A 141 10.16 10.36 1.65
N LEU A 142 9.57 9.72 0.64
CA LEU A 142 8.24 9.12 0.74
C LEU A 142 8.19 8.03 1.81
N LEU A 143 9.15 7.09 1.83
CA LEU A 143 9.19 6.01 2.81
C LEU A 143 9.43 6.53 4.23
N GLN A 144 10.28 7.55 4.40
CA GLN A 144 10.48 8.24 5.67
C GLN A 144 9.19 8.91 6.17
N ALA A 145 8.46 9.60 5.29
CA ALA A 145 7.16 10.19 5.62
C ALA A 145 6.14 9.13 6.06
N ILE A 146 6.05 8.01 5.32
CA ILE A 146 5.13 6.90 5.64
C ILE A 146 5.50 6.23 6.97
N SER A 147 6.79 6.03 7.27
CA SER A 147 7.24 5.39 8.51
C SER A 147 6.83 6.13 9.79
N GLY A 148 6.40 7.40 9.69
CA GLY A 148 5.96 8.23 10.81
C GLY A 148 7.10 8.88 11.59
N VAL A 149 8.36 8.69 11.17
CA VAL A 149 9.55 9.28 11.83
C VAL A 149 9.47 10.81 11.89
N TYR A 150 9.00 11.46 10.81
CA TYR A 150 8.83 12.92 10.80
C TYR A 150 7.73 13.41 11.75
N ALA A 151 6.62 12.67 11.88
CA ALA A 151 5.55 13.03 12.82
C ALA A 151 6.04 12.94 14.28
N ILE A 152 6.89 11.95 14.61
CA ILE A 152 7.49 11.84 15.94
C ILE A 152 8.50 12.96 16.18
N ALA A 153 9.35 13.29 15.19
CA ALA A 153 10.33 14.36 15.29
C ALA A 153 9.66 15.74 15.49
N LEU A 154 8.62 16.03 14.69
CA LEU A 154 7.86 17.29 14.76
C LEU A 154 7.10 17.45 16.08
N ASN A 155 6.63 16.34 16.68
CA ASN A 155 5.98 16.37 18.00
C ASN A 155 6.98 16.48 19.16
N ARG A 156 8.26 16.18 18.95
CA ARG A 156 9.32 16.20 19.98
C ARG A 156 10.20 17.45 19.94
N GLN A 157 10.20 18.19 18.83
CA GLN A 157 11.01 19.39 18.64
C GLN A 157 10.11 20.57 18.24
N THR A 158 10.24 21.71 18.91
CA THR A 158 9.98 23.01 18.28
C THR A 158 10.94 23.12 17.08
N PRO A 159 10.47 23.23 15.83
CA PRO A 159 11.36 23.21 14.68
C PRO A 159 12.23 24.47 14.68
N GLU A 160 13.53 24.32 14.96
CA GLU A 160 14.53 25.39 14.90
C GLU A 160 15.09 25.61 13.48
N ALA A 161 14.74 24.76 12.50
CA ALA A 161 15.18 24.88 11.12
C ALA A 161 14.00 25.26 10.20
N PRO A 162 14.19 26.17 9.23
CA PRO A 162 13.13 26.54 8.30
C PRO A 162 12.85 25.34 7.37
N LEU A 163 11.64 24.78 7.50
CA LEU A 163 11.14 23.61 6.77
C LEU A 163 10.85 23.88 5.27
N ASP A 164 11.10 25.09 4.76
CA ASP A 164 10.32 25.64 3.64
C ASP A 164 10.72 25.10 2.24
N VAL A 165 12.02 24.92 1.96
CA VAL A 165 12.47 24.58 0.60
C VAL A 165 12.40 23.09 0.30
N ALA A 166 12.83 22.24 1.24
CA ALA A 166 12.84 20.79 1.05
C ALA A 166 11.41 20.20 1.02
N GLU A 167 10.50 20.73 1.82
CA GLU A 167 9.09 20.32 1.85
C GLU A 167 8.37 20.71 0.54
N PHE A 168 8.63 21.93 0.04
CA PHE A 168 8.11 22.36 -1.26
C PHE A 168 8.63 21.49 -2.42
N GLN A 169 9.93 21.17 -2.42
CA GLN A 169 10.55 20.30 -3.42
C GLN A 169 9.94 18.89 -3.40
N PHE A 170 9.74 18.30 -2.22
CA PHE A 170 9.10 16.99 -2.12
C PHE A 170 7.63 17.03 -2.59
N THR A 171 6.90 18.09 -2.24
CA THR A 171 5.50 18.27 -2.68
C THR A 171 5.39 18.30 -4.20
N ALA A 172 6.31 19.02 -4.86
CA ALA A 172 6.40 19.04 -6.32
C ALA A 172 6.81 17.67 -6.89
N ALA A 173 7.73 16.97 -6.22
CA ALA A 173 8.26 15.69 -6.67
C ALA A 173 7.31 14.51 -6.47
N LEU A 174 6.38 14.56 -5.51
CA LEU A 174 5.45 13.46 -5.21
C LEU A 174 4.55 13.12 -6.41
N GLY A 175 4.06 14.15 -7.12
CA GLY A 175 3.27 13.96 -8.33
C GLY A 175 4.07 13.23 -9.41
N GLN A 176 5.31 13.65 -9.65
CA GLN A 176 6.20 13.00 -10.62
C GLN A 176 6.56 11.57 -10.20
N LEU A 177 6.80 11.33 -8.91
CA LEU A 177 7.12 10.01 -8.37
C LEU A 177 6.00 9.00 -8.60
N LEU A 178 4.73 9.43 -8.45
CA LEU A 178 3.57 8.54 -8.56
C LEU A 178 3.00 8.44 -9.98
N LEU A 179 3.05 9.53 -10.75
CA LEU A 179 2.34 9.66 -12.04
C LEU A 179 3.28 9.86 -13.22
N GLY A 180 4.54 10.25 -12.98
CA GLY A 180 5.39 10.90 -13.97
C GLY A 180 4.95 12.34 -14.23
N SER A 181 5.50 12.94 -15.28
CA SER A 181 5.14 14.30 -15.69
C SER A 181 4.13 14.23 -16.83
N PRO A 182 2.87 14.67 -16.64
CA PRO A 182 1.91 14.73 -17.74
C PRO A 182 2.32 15.80 -18.76
N ARG A 183 1.79 15.69 -19.99
CA ARG A 183 1.98 16.73 -21.01
C ARG A 183 1.39 18.05 -20.51
N TYR A 184 2.14 19.13 -20.67
CA TYR A 184 1.69 20.47 -20.30
C TYR A 184 2.23 21.51 -21.28
N GLU A 185 1.33 22.26 -21.92
CA GLU A 185 1.66 23.19 -23.01
C GLU A 185 2.59 22.53 -24.06
N ASP A 186 3.78 23.08 -24.26
CA ASP A 186 4.77 22.60 -25.22
C ASP A 186 5.68 21.47 -24.67
N ARG A 187 5.47 21.04 -23.42
CA ARG A 187 6.26 19.96 -22.79
C ARG A 187 5.60 18.61 -23.00
N GLU A 188 6.36 17.65 -23.53
CA GLU A 188 5.92 16.27 -23.65
C GLU A 188 5.79 15.56 -22.29
N ALA A 189 5.03 14.48 -22.26
CA ALA A 189 4.91 13.64 -21.08
C ALA A 189 6.21 12.86 -20.84
N VAL A 190 6.63 12.77 -19.59
CA VAL A 190 7.89 12.11 -19.20
C VAL A 190 7.61 11.05 -18.15
N LEU A 191 8.03 9.81 -18.42
CA LEU A 191 7.91 8.69 -17.49
C LEU A 191 9.12 8.58 -16.54
N ALA A 192 10.23 9.29 -16.82
CA ALA A 192 11.42 9.24 -15.99
C ALA A 192 11.16 9.84 -14.59
N GLY A 193 11.70 9.19 -13.56
CA GLY A 193 11.55 9.61 -12.17
C GLY A 193 10.27 9.10 -11.48
N ARG A 194 9.42 8.31 -12.15
CA ARG A 194 8.26 7.65 -11.54
C ARG A 194 8.61 6.25 -11.02
N LEU A 195 7.90 5.80 -10.00
CA LEU A 195 7.89 4.39 -9.60
C LEU A 195 7.27 3.52 -10.69
N ASP A 196 7.85 2.35 -10.93
CA ASP A 196 7.25 1.36 -11.83
C ASP A 196 5.96 0.78 -11.24
N ASP A 197 5.16 0.15 -12.10
CA ASP A 197 3.84 -0.37 -11.71
C ASP A 197 3.96 -1.43 -10.60
N ALA A 198 5.05 -2.20 -10.58
CA ALA A 198 5.32 -3.16 -9.51
C ALA A 198 5.53 -2.47 -8.16
N CYS A 199 6.28 -1.37 -8.11
CA CYS A 199 6.45 -0.56 -6.90
C CYS A 199 5.17 0.13 -6.49
N ILE A 200 4.36 0.61 -7.44
CA ILE A 200 3.05 1.22 -7.15
C ILE A 200 2.10 0.20 -6.48
N VAL A 201 2.05 -1.03 -6.98
CA VAL A 201 1.26 -2.11 -6.37
C VAL A 201 1.75 -2.41 -4.95
N LYS A 202 3.07 -2.47 -4.74
CA LYS A 202 3.68 -2.65 -3.41
C LYS A 202 3.39 -1.48 -2.47
N LEU A 203 3.40 -0.25 -2.97
CA LEU A 203 3.10 0.94 -2.20
C LEU A 203 1.63 0.95 -1.75
N PHE A 204 0.68 0.65 -2.65
CA PHE A 204 -0.73 0.55 -2.27
C PHE A 204 -0.95 -0.57 -1.26
N ARG A 205 -0.30 -1.72 -1.45
CA ARG A 205 -0.37 -2.81 -0.48
C ARG A 205 0.19 -2.40 0.88
N LEU A 206 1.34 -1.73 0.90
CA LEU A 206 1.96 -1.21 2.12
C LEU A 206 1.00 -0.27 2.85
N ILE A 207 0.38 0.68 2.15
CA ILE A 207 -0.61 1.61 2.73
C ILE A 207 -1.80 0.84 3.30
N ARG A 208 -2.35 -0.13 2.55
CA ARG A 208 -3.50 -0.93 3.00
C ARG A 208 -3.20 -1.69 4.30
N LEU A 209 -2.03 -2.33 4.38
CA LEU A 209 -1.60 -3.06 5.57
C LEU A 209 -1.31 -2.12 6.74
N GLY A 210 -0.66 -0.97 6.48
CA GLY A 210 -0.38 0.04 7.49
C GLY A 210 -1.65 0.62 8.11
N ARG A 211 -2.68 0.90 7.30
CA ARG A 211 -3.99 1.33 7.81
C ARG A 211 -4.62 0.28 8.70
N ARG A 212 -4.58 -1.00 8.28
CA ARG A 212 -5.11 -2.11 9.08
C ARG A 212 -4.39 -2.25 10.42
N LEU A 213 -3.06 -2.13 10.40
CA LEU A 213 -2.25 -2.18 11.62
C LEU A 213 -2.70 -1.11 12.62
N VAL A 214 -2.85 0.13 12.16
CA VAL A 214 -3.31 1.23 13.02
C VAL A 214 -4.72 1.00 13.55
N GLU A 215 -5.64 0.47 12.73
CA GLU A 215 -6.99 0.08 13.17
C GLU A 215 -6.96 -0.96 14.29
N LEU A 216 -6.15 -2.02 14.13
CA LEU A 216 -6.00 -3.08 15.14
C LEU A 216 -5.41 -2.55 16.45
N GLU A 217 -4.41 -1.67 16.36
CA GLU A 217 -3.78 -1.06 17.53
C GLU A 217 -4.74 -0.11 18.27
N ALA A 218 -5.50 0.71 17.55
CA ALA A 218 -6.49 1.61 18.14
C ALA A 218 -7.58 0.83 18.89
N MET A 219 -8.11 -0.25 18.30
CA MET A 219 -9.12 -1.10 18.94
C MET A 219 -8.60 -1.80 20.20
N ASN A 220 -7.32 -2.20 20.21
CA ASN A 220 -6.70 -2.82 21.39
C ASN A 220 -6.51 -1.82 22.54
N VAL A 221 -6.28 -0.54 22.24
CA VAL A 221 -6.15 0.51 23.26
C VAL A 221 -7.50 0.74 23.96
N ASP A 222 -8.60 0.81 23.21
CA ASP A 222 -9.95 0.99 23.78
C ASP A 222 -10.40 -0.22 24.64
N GLY A 223 -9.96 -1.43 24.29
CA GLY A 223 -10.18 -2.64 25.09
C GLY A 223 -9.48 -2.67 26.44
N GLN A 224 -8.36 -1.95 26.60
CA GLN A 224 -7.62 -1.86 27.87
C GLN A 224 -8.23 -0.86 28.86
N TYR A 225 -9.02 0.11 28.40
CA TYR A 225 -9.73 1.06 29.26
C TYR A 225 -11.14 0.60 29.67
N THR A 226 -11.58 -0.57 29.19
CA THR A 226 -12.92 -1.12 29.43
C THR A 226 -12.92 -2.41 30.26
N SER A 227 -11.78 -2.80 30.84
CA SER A 227 -11.65 -3.94 31.77
C SER A 227 -11.38 -3.50 33.20
#